data_AF-A0AAD7KYN9-F1
#
_entry.id   AF-A0AAD7KYN9-F1
#
_cell.length_a   1.000
_cell.length_b   1.000
_cell.length_c   1.000
_cell.angle_alpha   90.00
_cell.angle_beta   90.00
_cell.angle_gamma   90.00
#
_symmetry.space_group_name_H-M   'P 1'
#
loop_
_entity.id
_entity.type
_entity.pdbx_description
1 polymer ?
#
loop_
_entity_poly.entity_id
_entity_poly.type
_entity_poly.pdbx_seq_one_letter_code
_entity_poly.pdbx_strand_id
1 'polypeptide(L)'
;FKDKFETPILRGNDKSASDREKHTGSTVAKELRDRIQPYFLRRLKSEVFNQDNDKTNAKLSKKNEMIVWLRLTRCQRQLYEAFLKSELVLSAFDGSPLAALTILKKYVIIHFC
;
A
#
# COMPACT_ATOMS: atom_id res chain seq x y z
N PHE A 1 -12.52 3.85 -22.73
CA PHE A 1 -12.08 3.80 -21.32
C PHE A 1 -10.82 4.63 -21.12
N LYS A 2 -9.76 4.37 -21.90
CA LYS A 2 -8.47 5.08 -21.79
C LYS A 2 -8.59 6.61 -21.76
N ASP A 3 -9.19 7.20 -22.79
CA ASP A 3 -9.24 8.67 -22.91
C ASP A 3 -10.19 9.33 -21.91
N LYS A 4 -11.36 8.71 -21.69
CA LYS A 4 -12.41 9.27 -20.84
C LYS A 4 -12.10 9.10 -19.34
N PHE A 5 -11.43 8.02 -18.94
CA PHE A 5 -11.21 7.69 -17.53
C PHE A 5 -9.73 7.54 -17.16
N GLU A 6 -9.00 6.64 -17.82
CA GLU A 6 -7.63 6.29 -17.41
C GLU A 6 -6.68 7.49 -17.46
N THR A 7 -6.57 8.15 -18.60
CA THR A 7 -5.66 9.29 -18.80
C THR A 7 -5.91 10.46 -17.84
N PRO A 8 -7.14 10.98 -17.69
CA PRO A 8 -7.39 12.07 -16.74
C PRO A 8 -7.19 11.66 -15.27
N ILE A 9 -7.48 10.41 -14.90
CA ILE A 9 -7.22 9.91 -13.54
C ILE A 9 -5.72 9.81 -13.27
N LEU A 10 -4.94 9.26 -14.21
CA LEU A 10 -3.49 9.17 -14.08
C LEU A 10 -2.85 10.55 -14.00
N ARG A 11 -3.28 11.50 -14.85
CA ARG A 11 -2.80 12.89 -14.79
C ARG A 11 -3.14 13.56 -13.46
N GLY A 12 -4.34 13.36 -12.93
CA GLY A 12 -4.73 13.93 -11.63
C GLY A 12 -3.98 13.34 -10.43
N ASN A 13 -3.48 12.11 -10.55
CA ASN A 13 -2.69 11.42 -9.52
C ASN A 13 -1.17 11.64 -9.65
N ASP A 14 -0.73 12.32 -10.71
CA ASP A 14 0.68 12.63 -10.88
C ASP A 14 1.17 13.56 -9.77
N LYS A 15 2.40 13.33 -9.30
CA LYS A 15 3.00 14.14 -8.22
C LYS A 15 3.09 15.63 -8.58
N SER A 16 3.23 15.94 -9.86
CA SER A 16 3.35 17.29 -10.41
C SER A 16 2.02 17.87 -10.90
N ALA A 17 0.89 17.18 -10.68
CA ALA A 17 -0.41 17.61 -11.14
C ALA A 17 -0.83 18.97 -10.56
N SER A 18 -1.34 19.84 -11.43
CA SER A 18 -1.98 21.09 -11.03
C SER A 18 -3.29 20.82 -10.27
N ASP A 19 -3.77 21.81 -9.51
CA ASP A 19 -5.03 21.65 -8.76
C ASP A 19 -6.24 21.39 -9.69
N ARG A 20 -6.22 21.96 -10.89
CA ARG A 20 -7.23 21.70 -11.92
C ARG A 20 -7.21 20.26 -12.41
N GLU A 21 -6.02 19.69 -12.61
CA GLU A 21 -5.87 18.29 -13.02
C GLU A 21 -6.27 17.33 -11.92
N LYS A 22 -5.89 17.60 -10.67
CA LYS A 22 -6.35 16.84 -9.49
C LYS A 22 -7.87 16.84 -9.38
N HIS A 23 -8.49 18.00 -9.52
CA HIS A 23 -9.95 18.12 -9.47
C HIS A 23 -10.61 17.34 -10.60
N THR A 24 -10.11 17.50 -11.83
CA THR A 24 -10.62 16.78 -13.00
C THR A 24 -10.49 15.26 -12.83
N GLY A 25 -9.32 14.77 -12.42
CA GLY A 25 -9.06 13.35 -12.17
C GLY A 25 -9.96 12.77 -11.07
N SER A 26 -10.19 13.52 -9.99
CA SER A 26 -11.09 13.13 -8.91
C SER A 26 -12.55 13.01 -9.38
N THR A 27 -13.04 14.00 -10.14
CA THR A 27 -14.40 14.00 -10.69
C THR A 27 -14.62 12.83 -11.65
N VAL A 28 -13.68 12.59 -12.56
CA VAL A 28 -13.75 11.47 -13.51
C VAL A 28 -13.64 10.12 -12.80
N ALA A 29 -12.80 10.01 -11.77
CA ALA A 29 -12.72 8.80 -10.94
C ALA A 29 -14.04 8.52 -10.20
N LYS A 30 -14.72 9.57 -9.73
CA LYS A 30 -16.05 9.45 -9.11
C LYS A 30 -17.09 8.94 -10.12
N GLU A 31 -17.17 9.55 -11.31
CA GLU A 31 -18.09 9.11 -12.37
C GLU A 31 -17.90 7.61 -12.70
N LEU A 32 -16.65 7.15 -12.81
CA LEU A 32 -16.36 5.75 -13.06
C LEU A 32 -16.85 4.85 -11.92
N ARG A 33 -16.58 5.23 -10.67
CA ARG A 33 -17.00 4.47 -9.48
C ARG A 33 -18.53 4.36 -9.41
N ASP A 34 -19.23 5.47 -9.59
CA ASP A 34 -20.69 5.52 -9.53
C ASP A 34 -21.30 4.63 -10.63
N ARG A 35 -20.68 4.59 -11.82
CA ARG A 35 -21.14 3.74 -12.93
C ARG A 35 -20.97 2.24 -12.68
N ILE A 36 -19.91 1.83 -11.98
CA ILE A 36 -19.67 0.41 -11.67
C ILE A 36 -20.35 -0.05 -10.37
N GLN A 37 -20.71 0.89 -9.49
CA GLN A 37 -21.27 0.62 -8.16
C GLN A 37 -22.46 -0.37 -8.18
N PRO A 38 -23.44 -0.28 -9.10
CA PRO A 38 -24.60 -1.18 -9.09
C PRO A 38 -24.24 -2.65 -9.34
N TYR A 39 -23.10 -2.90 -9.97
CA TYR A 39 -22.63 -4.23 -10.33
C TYR A 39 -21.58 -4.77 -9.33
N PHE A 40 -21.25 -3.98 -8.30
CA PHE A 40 -20.20 -4.32 -7.33
C PHE A 40 -20.82 -4.70 -5.99
N LEU A 41 -20.95 -6.00 -5.74
CA LEU A 41 -21.44 -6.49 -4.45
C LEU A 41 -20.33 -6.40 -3.39
N ARG A 42 -20.46 -5.44 -2.47
CA ARG A 42 -19.54 -5.27 -1.34
C ARG A 42 -20.35 -5.05 -0.06
N ARG A 43 -20.01 -5.79 0.99
CA ARG A 43 -20.52 -5.58 2.35
C ARG A 43 -19.39 -5.15 3.27
N LEU A 44 -19.63 -4.13 4.08
CA LEU A 44 -18.73 -3.70 5.13
C LEU A 44 -19.13 -4.37 6.45
N LYS A 45 -18.14 -4.67 7.30
CA LYS A 45 -18.42 -5.15 8.66
C LYS A 45 -19.33 -4.17 9.42
N SER A 46 -19.18 -2.87 9.21
CA SER A 46 -20.06 -1.85 9.79
C SER A 46 -21.53 -1.97 9.36
N GLU A 47 -21.82 -2.46 8.16
CA GLU A 47 -23.20 -2.60 7.65
C GLU A 47 -23.89 -3.86 8.19
N VAL A 48 -23.10 -4.88 8.58
CA VAL A 48 -23.60 -6.18 9.04
C VAL A 48 -23.69 -6.23 10.57
N PHE A 49 -22.81 -5.54 11.28
CA PHE A 49 -22.72 -5.55 12.75
C PHE A 49 -23.25 -4.25 13.37
N ASN A 50 -24.40 -3.74 12.89
CA ASN A 50 -25.04 -2.54 13.45
C ASN A 50 -25.32 -2.72 14.95
N GLN A 51 -24.94 -1.72 15.76
CA GLN A 51 -24.97 -1.78 17.23
C GLN A 51 -26.37 -1.91 17.84
N ASP A 52 -27.43 -1.61 17.09
CA ASP A 52 -28.76 -1.36 17.67
C ASP A 52 -29.82 -2.42 17.36
N ASN A 53 -29.54 -3.40 16.48
CA ASN A 53 -30.52 -4.42 16.12
C ASN A 53 -29.96 -5.83 16.29
N ASP A 54 -30.42 -6.42 17.39
CA ASP A 54 -30.53 -7.86 17.65
C ASP A 54 -29.51 -8.48 18.62
N LYS A 55 -30.03 -9.17 19.63
CA LYS A 55 -29.34 -9.82 20.76
C LYS A 55 -28.53 -11.06 20.34
N THR A 56 -28.23 -11.20 19.06
CA THR A 56 -27.71 -12.41 18.41
C THR A 56 -26.41 -12.18 17.63
N ASN A 57 -26.03 -10.93 17.33
CA ASN A 57 -24.87 -10.63 16.51
C ASN A 57 -23.62 -10.26 17.32
N ALA A 58 -22.54 -11.02 17.10
CA ALA A 58 -21.25 -10.86 17.76
C ALA A 58 -20.70 -9.43 17.59
N LYS A 59 -20.60 -8.69 18.70
CA LYS A 59 -19.97 -7.37 18.76
C LYS A 59 -18.48 -7.50 18.42
N LEU A 60 -18.04 -6.94 17.30
CA LEU A 60 -16.62 -6.92 16.94
C LEU A 60 -15.84 -6.04 17.92
N SER A 61 -14.75 -6.57 18.45
CA SER A 61 -13.83 -5.79 19.28
C SER A 61 -13.11 -4.72 18.44
N LYS A 62 -12.69 -3.63 19.11
CA LYS A 62 -11.94 -2.56 18.46
C LYS A 62 -10.61 -3.11 17.93
N LYS A 63 -10.39 -2.98 16.62
CA LYS A 63 -9.08 -3.25 16.00
C LYS A 63 -8.16 -2.08 16.32
N ASN A 64 -7.06 -2.32 17.03
CA ASN A 64 -6.02 -1.34 17.27
C ASN A 64 -4.82 -1.67 16.38
N GLU A 65 -4.37 -0.70 15.59
CA GLU A 65 -3.16 -0.81 14.76
C GLU A 65 -2.07 0.06 15.38
N MET A 66 -0.87 -0.50 15.56
CA MET A 66 0.28 0.20 16.14
C MET A 66 1.49 0.00 15.24
N ILE A 67 2.19 1.11 14.94
CA ILE A 67 3.46 1.09 14.22
C ILE A 67 4.57 1.27 15.26
N VAL A 68 5.45 0.27 15.38
CA VAL A 68 6.62 0.30 16.27
C VAL A 68 7.88 0.48 15.44
N TRP A 69 8.61 1.55 15.69
CA TRP A 69 9.88 1.83 15.03
C TRP A 69 11.02 1.19 15.83
N LEU A 70 11.63 0.15 15.26
CA LEU A 70 12.74 -0.56 15.89
C LEU A 70 14.05 -0.11 15.26
N ARG A 71 15.03 0.22 16.11
CA ARG A 71 16.38 0.55 15.64
C ARG A 71 17.12 -0.73 15.30
N LEU A 72 17.85 -0.71 14.19
CA LEU A 72 18.79 -1.79 13.86
C LEU A 72 19.90 -1.86 14.93
N THR A 73 20.25 -3.07 15.33
CA THR A 73 21.42 -3.34 16.17
C THR A 73 22.71 -3.02 15.41
N ARG A 74 23.84 -2.91 16.14
CA ARG A 74 25.16 -2.65 15.52
C ARG A 74 25.54 -3.74 14.52
N CYS A 75 25.34 -5.01 14.86
CA CYS A 75 25.65 -6.13 13.98
C CYS A 75 24.75 -6.14 12.72
N GLN A 76 23.44 -5.91 12.87
CA GLN A 76 22.54 -5.78 11.73
C GLN A 76 22.94 -4.65 10.80
N ARG A 77 23.35 -3.49 11.35
CA ARG A 77 23.82 -2.35 10.56
C ARG A 77 25.09 -2.67 9.77
N GLN A 78 26.06 -3.32 10.41
CA GLN A 78 27.30 -3.73 9.75
C GLN A 78 27.05 -4.72 8.61
N LEU A 79 26.21 -5.74 8.84
CA LEU A 79 25.82 -6.70 7.81
C LEU A 79 25.07 -6.03 6.66
N TYR A 80 24.16 -5.11 6.98
CA TYR A 80 23.43 -4.33 5.99
C TYR A 80 24.37 -3.48 5.12
N GLU A 81 25.28 -2.72 5.74
CA GLU A 81 26.26 -1.89 5.04
C GLU A 81 27.24 -2.72 4.20
N ALA A 82 27.64 -3.91 4.67
CA ALA A 82 28.45 -4.85 3.90
C ALA A 82 27.69 -5.41 2.69
N PHE A 83 26.42 -5.80 2.88
CA PHE A 83 25.57 -6.31 1.81
C PHE A 83 25.32 -5.26 0.72
N LEU A 84 25.13 -3.99 1.08
CA LEU A 84 24.97 -2.89 0.12
C LEU A 84 26.17 -2.73 -0.82
N LYS A 85 27.36 -3.16 -0.40
CA LYS A 85 28.59 -3.11 -1.21
C LYS A 85 28.84 -4.39 -2.02
N SER A 86 27.97 -5.40 -1.91
CA SER A 86 28.13 -6.67 -2.62
C SER A 86 27.86 -6.54 -4.12
N GLU A 87 28.50 -7.39 -4.92
CA GLU A 87 28.28 -7.46 -6.37
C GLU A 87 26.82 -7.75 -6.72
N LEU A 88 26.07 -8.44 -5.86
CA LEU A 88 24.65 -8.68 -6.04
C LEU A 88 23.84 -7.37 -6.05
N VAL A 89 24.19 -6.41 -5.19
CA VAL A 89 23.53 -5.09 -5.16
C VAL A 89 24.02 -4.21 -6.29
N LEU A 90 25.31 -4.28 -6.64
CA LEU A 90 25.87 -3.51 -7.74
C LEU A 90 25.32 -3.97 -9.10
N SER A 91 25.21 -5.28 -9.33
CA SER A 91 24.60 -5.85 -10.54
C SER A 91 23.08 -5.64 -10.62
N ALA A 92 22.42 -5.38 -9.49
CA ALA A 92 21.00 -5.04 -9.46
C ALA A 92 20.69 -3.65 -10.02
N PHE A 93 21.68 -2.78 -10.24
CA PHE A 93 21.47 -1.50 -10.94
C PHE A 93 21.21 -1.69 -12.43
N ASP A 94 21.86 -2.68 -13.05
CA ASP A 94 21.72 -3.03 -14.47
C ASP A 94 20.76 -4.23 -14.69
N GLY A 95 20.43 -4.94 -13.62
CA GLY A 95 19.58 -6.14 -13.61
C GLY A 95 18.33 -6.00 -12.72
N SER A 96 17.73 -7.13 -12.33
CA SER A 96 16.55 -7.13 -11.47
C SER A 96 16.93 -6.95 -9.99
N PRO A 97 16.41 -5.92 -9.29
CA PRO A 97 16.70 -5.70 -7.87
C PRO A 97 15.97 -6.67 -6.94
N LEU A 98 15.10 -7.54 -7.47
CA LEU A 98 14.21 -8.38 -6.67
C LEU A 98 14.97 -9.34 -5.75
N ALA A 99 16.07 -9.93 -6.23
CA ALA A 99 16.92 -10.82 -5.44
C ALA A 99 17.59 -10.06 -4.28
N ALA A 100 18.15 -8.88 -4.57
CA ALA A 100 18.79 -8.03 -3.57
C ALA A 100 17.79 -7.56 -2.49
N LEU A 101 16.60 -7.14 -2.88
CA LEU A 101 15.53 -6.72 -1.97
C LEU A 101 15.03 -7.88 -1.08
N THR A 102 14.98 -9.10 -1.62
CA THR A 102 14.56 -10.28 -0.86
C THR A 102 15.55 -10.60 0.26
N ILE A 103 16.85 -10.51 -0.03
CA ILE A 103 17.90 -10.73 0.95
C ILE A 103 17.97 -9.59 1.97
N LEU A 104 17.75 -8.34 1.54
CA LEU A 104 17.71 -7.17 2.43
C LEU A 104 16.63 -7.32 3.52
N LYS A 105 15.44 -7.76 3.11
CA LYS A 105 14.33 -8.04 4.04
C LYS A 105 14.71 -9.11 5.07
N LYS A 106 15.51 -10.10 4.68
CA LYS A 106 15.99 -11.15 5.58
C LYS A 106 16.84 -10.59 6.72
N TYR A 107 17.76 -9.66 6.46
CA TYR A 107 18.61 -9.08 7.52
C TYR A 107 17.84 -8.22 8.54
N VAL A 108 16.79 -7.55 8.08
CA VAL A 108 15.93 -6.72 8.95
C VAL A 108 14.99 -7.59 9.81
N ILE A 109 14.56 -8.75 9.30
CA ILE A 109 13.56 -9.60 9.94
C ILE A 109 14.20 -10.72 10.79
N ILE A 110 15.32 -11.32 10.37
CA ILE A 110 15.83 -12.57 10.96
C ILE A 110 16.55 -12.39 12.30
N HIS A 111 17.02 -11.19 12.64
CA HIS A 111 17.69 -10.97 13.93
C HIS A 111 16.75 -10.51 15.06
N PHE A 112 15.46 -10.85 14.95
CA PHE A 112 14.47 -10.71 16.04
C PHE A 112 14.13 -12.04 16.74
N CYS A 113 14.80 -13.14 16.37
CA CYS A 113 14.80 -14.40 17.14
C CYS A 113 16.11 -14.56 17.90
#